data_AF-A0A7R9WG75-F1
#
_entry.id   AF-A0A7R9WG75-F1
#
_cell.length_a   1.000
_cell.length_b   1.000
_cell.length_c   1.000
_cell.angle_alpha   90.00
_cell.angle_beta   90.00
_cell.angle_gamma   90.00
#
_symmetry.space_group_name_H-M   'P 1'
#
loop_
_entity.id
_entity.type
_entity.pdbx_description
1 polymer ?
#
loop_
_entity_poly.entity_id
_entity_poly.type
_entity_poly.pdbx_seq_one_letter_code
_entity_poly.pdbx_strand_id
1 'polypeptide(L)'
;ALLAFILVFLDNGITWHLINHPSNKLSHGDAYNYDTVVIGIMIAINSVLGLPWLVAATVRSITHVQALAEKDDKGKISSVQETRLTHIFIHALVLVTIFALEVLKLIPVPVLYGVFLFMGVASLSGNELW
;
A
#
# COMPACT_ATOMS: atom_id res chain seq x y z
N ALA A 1 -4.08 -23.76 -4.54
CA ALA A 1 -2.68 -23.29 -4.67
C ALA A 1 -2.45 -22.52 -5.97
N LEU A 2 -2.65 -23.13 -7.16
CA LEU A 2 -2.42 -22.47 -8.45
C LEU A 2 -3.18 -21.14 -8.62
N LEU A 3 -4.49 -21.13 -8.39
CA LEU A 3 -5.31 -19.92 -8.53
C LEU A 3 -4.89 -18.80 -7.57
N ALA A 4 -4.54 -19.15 -6.33
CA ALA A 4 -4.08 -18.17 -5.34
C ALA A 4 -2.70 -17.60 -5.70
N PHE A 5 -1.82 -18.41 -6.27
CA PHE A 5 -0.54 -17.94 -6.82
C PHE A 5 -0.76 -16.96 -7.98
N ILE A 6 -1.66 -17.29 -8.91
CA ILE A 6 -2.02 -16.40 -10.02
C ILE A 6 -2.58 -15.07 -9.51
N LEU A 7 -3.47 -15.11 -8.51
CA LEU A 7 -4.05 -13.91 -7.90
C LEU A 7 -2.95 -13.01 -7.29
N VAL A 8 -2.06 -13.58 -6.48
CA VAL A 8 -0.97 -12.81 -5.85
C VAL A 8 -0.02 -12.23 -6.89
N PHE A 9 0.33 -13.00 -7.92
CA PHE A 9 1.19 -12.52 -8.99
C PHE A 9 0.54 -11.37 -9.77
N LEU A 10 -0.75 -11.49 -10.08
CA LEU A 10 -1.51 -10.48 -10.79
C LEU A 10 -1.67 -9.20 -9.95
N ASP A 11 -2.03 -9.31 -8.67
CA ASP A 11 -2.19 -8.18 -7.76
C ASP A 11 -0.87 -7.42 -7.56
N ASN A 12 0.24 -8.13 -7.40
CA ASN A 12 1.58 -7.53 -7.30
C ASN A 12 1.96 -6.83 -8.61
N GLY A 13 1.71 -7.46 -9.76
CA GLY A 13 1.97 -6.88 -11.09
C GLY A 13 1.21 -5.58 -11.33
N ILE A 14 -0.11 -5.58 -11.09
CA ILE A 14 -0.95 -4.40 -11.25
C ILE A 14 -0.51 -3.30 -10.27
N THR A 15 -0.32 -3.66 -9.00
CA THR A 15 0.07 -2.68 -7.97
C THR A 15 1.41 -2.03 -8.29
N TRP A 16 2.38 -2.82 -8.73
CA TRP A 16 3.69 -2.31 -9.12
C TRP A 16 3.59 -1.35 -10.30
N HIS A 17 2.88 -1.73 -11.37
CA HIS A 17 2.74 -0.87 -12.56
C HIS A 17 2.03 0.45 -12.24
N LEU A 18 1.05 0.42 -11.34
CA LEU A 18 0.30 1.61 -10.95
C LEU A 18 1.12 2.56 -10.09
N ILE A 19 1.98 2.04 -9.20
CA ILE A 19 2.92 2.85 -8.41
C ILE A 19 4.01 3.43 -9.31
N ASN A 20 4.58 2.61 -10.18
CA ASN A 20 5.66 2.99 -11.09
C ASN A 20 5.21 3.77 -12.33
N HIS A 21 3.96 4.25 -12.34
CA HIS A 21 3.44 5.04 -13.44
C HIS A 21 4.29 6.33 -13.58
N PRO A 22 4.69 6.73 -14.81
CA PRO A 22 5.58 7.87 -15.04
C PRO A 22 5.03 9.21 -14.53
N SER A 23 3.73 9.31 -14.24
CA SER A 23 3.13 10.46 -13.56
C SER A 23 3.66 10.68 -12.14
N ASN A 24 4.06 9.60 -11.45
CA ASN A 24 4.49 9.63 -10.06
C ASN A 24 5.96 10.01 -9.91
N LYS A 25 6.72 10.10 -11.02
CA LYS A 25 8.12 10.56 -11.07
C LYS A 25 9.01 9.96 -9.96
N LEU A 26 8.91 8.65 -9.77
CA LEU A 26 9.75 7.93 -8.82
C LEU A 26 11.22 7.97 -9.29
N SER A 27 12.12 8.07 -8.32
CA SER A 27 13.55 8.30 -8.51
C SER A 27 14.38 7.02 -8.38
N HIS A 28 13.92 6.04 -7.59
CA HIS A 28 14.61 4.75 -7.47
C HIS A 28 14.18 3.79 -8.59
N GLY A 29 15.14 3.00 -9.06
CA GLY A 29 14.96 2.08 -10.20
C GLY A 29 14.05 0.88 -9.93
N ASP A 30 13.77 0.14 -11.00
CA ASP A 30 12.83 -0.98 -11.01
C ASP A 30 13.31 -2.19 -10.19
N ALA A 31 12.45 -2.66 -9.27
CA ALA A 31 12.70 -3.83 -8.42
C ALA A 31 11.57 -4.87 -8.42
N TYR A 32 10.78 -4.96 -9.51
CA TYR A 32 9.60 -5.82 -9.60
C TYR A 32 9.87 -7.31 -9.31
N ASN A 33 10.91 -7.87 -9.93
CA ASN A 33 11.24 -9.28 -9.78
C ASN A 33 11.68 -9.62 -8.35
N TYR A 34 12.39 -8.68 -7.70
CA TYR A 34 12.85 -8.86 -6.33
C TYR A 34 11.67 -8.83 -5.35
N ASP A 35 10.73 -7.90 -5.54
CA ASP A 35 9.51 -7.81 -4.73
C ASP A 35 8.67 -9.09 -4.83
N THR A 36 8.51 -9.64 -6.04
CA THR A 36 7.79 -10.90 -6.26
C THR A 36 8.41 -12.08 -5.50
N VAL A 37 9.74 -12.18 -5.49
CA VAL A 37 10.44 -13.24 -4.75
C VAL A 37 10.28 -13.07 -3.23
N VAL A 38 10.39 -11.84 -2.72
CA VAL A 38 10.23 -11.54 -1.29
C VAL A 38 8.82 -11.91 -0.82
N ILE A 39 7.78 -11.55 -1.58
CA ILE A 39 6.40 -11.90 -1.25
C ILE A 39 6.19 -13.41 -1.28
N GLY A 40 6.78 -14.12 -2.25
CA GLY A 40 6.76 -15.58 -2.30
C GLY A 40 7.36 -16.25 -1.05
N ILE A 41 8.51 -15.74 -0.57
CA ILE A 41 9.15 -16.23 0.67
C ILE A 41 8.26 -15.95 1.89
N MET A 42 7.67 -14.75 1.97
CA MET A 42 6.78 -14.39 3.09
C MET A 42 5.51 -15.24 3.13
N ILE A 43 4.93 -15.56 1.97
CA ILE A 43 3.79 -16.48 1.88
C ILE A 43 4.18 -17.88 2.34
N ALA A 44 5.37 -18.37 1.97
CA ALA A 44 5.85 -19.67 2.42
C ALA A 44 6.01 -19.72 3.96
N ILE A 45 6.61 -18.69 4.55
CA ILE A 45 6.76 -18.58 6.02
C ILE A 45 5.39 -18.51 6.70
N ASN A 46 4.49 -17.65 6.24
CA ASN A 46 3.14 -17.51 6.81
C ASN A 46 2.33 -18.80 6.68
N SER A 47 2.51 -19.55 5.58
CA SER A 47 1.86 -20.85 5.37
C SER A 47 2.33 -21.89 6.39
N VAL A 48 3.62 -21.92 6.73
CA VAL A 48 4.16 -22.82 7.76
C VAL A 48 3.66 -22.45 9.15
N LEU A 49 3.52 -21.14 9.44
CA LEU A 49 3.02 -20.63 10.71
C LEU A 49 1.49 -20.66 10.84
N GLY A 50 0.75 -21.03 9.79
CA GLY A 50 -0.72 -21.01 9.77
C GLY A 50 -1.35 -19.61 9.78
N LEU A 51 -0.56 -18.57 9.46
CA LEU A 51 -0.99 -17.17 9.41
C LEU A 51 -1.60 -16.84 8.03
N PRO A 52 -2.53 -15.87 7.96
CA PRO A 52 -3.09 -15.42 6.69
C PRO A 52 -2.02 -14.89 5.74
N TRP A 53 -2.23 -15.09 4.45
CA TRP A 53 -1.32 -14.63 3.42
C TRP A 53 -1.48 -13.13 3.21
N LEU A 54 -0.35 -12.45 2.99
CA LEU A 54 -0.31 -11.02 2.71
C LEU A 54 -0.22 -10.83 1.20
N VAL A 55 -1.04 -9.93 0.66
CA VAL A 55 -1.06 -9.53 -0.75
C VAL A 55 -0.82 -8.02 -0.86
N ALA A 56 -0.30 -7.55 -2.00
CA ALA A 56 -0.13 -6.13 -2.25
C ALA A 56 -1.47 -5.38 -2.16
N ALA A 57 -1.49 -4.26 -1.43
CA ALA A 57 -2.70 -3.48 -1.20
C ALA A 57 -2.71 -2.23 -2.09
N THR A 58 -3.25 -2.35 -3.30
CA THR A 58 -3.18 -1.33 -4.36
C THR A 58 -3.62 0.07 -3.92
N VAL A 59 -4.84 0.22 -3.36
CA VAL A 59 -5.37 1.53 -2.92
C VAL A 59 -4.51 2.14 -1.81
N ARG A 60 -4.04 1.31 -0.87
CA ARG A 60 -3.19 1.76 0.24
C ARG A 60 -1.85 2.24 -0.29
N SER A 61 -1.24 1.53 -1.23
CA SER A 61 0.05 1.91 -1.79
C SER A 61 -0.04 3.22 -2.58
N ILE A 62 -1.10 3.42 -3.37
CA ILE A 62 -1.32 4.69 -4.10
C ILE A 62 -1.51 5.85 -3.11
N THR A 63 -2.37 5.69 -2.12
CA THR A 63 -2.65 6.75 -1.14
C THR A 63 -1.41 7.07 -0.29
N HIS A 64 -0.58 6.09 0.01
CA HIS A 64 0.72 6.30 0.65
C HIS A 64 1.67 7.09 -0.25
N VAL A 65 1.80 6.73 -1.53
CA VAL A 65 2.62 7.48 -2.50
C VAL A 65 2.12 8.92 -2.65
N GLN A 66 0.80 9.12 -2.74
CA GLN A 66 0.19 10.44 -2.81
C GLN A 66 0.40 11.28 -1.54
N ALA A 67 0.47 10.64 -0.36
CA ALA A 67 0.76 11.31 0.90
C ALA A 67 2.22 11.75 1.03
N LEU A 68 3.14 11.07 0.33
CA LEU A 68 4.57 11.40 0.29
C LEU A 68 4.94 12.25 -0.96
N ALA A 69 3.97 12.53 -1.82
CA ALA A 69 4.13 13.33 -3.02
C ALA A 69 4.09 14.83 -2.69
N GLU A 70 5.10 15.55 -3.16
CA GLU A 70 5.09 17.01 -3.20
C GLU A 70 4.31 17.46 -4.44
N LYS A 71 3.31 18.31 -4.22
CA LYS A 71 2.46 18.85 -5.29
C LYS A 71 2.87 20.30 -5.54
N ASP A 72 3.13 20.62 -6.80
CA ASP A 72 3.40 21.98 -7.27
C ASP A 72 2.13 22.85 -7.18
N ASP A 73 2.25 24.17 -7.34
CA ASP A 73 1.14 25.15 -7.29
C ASP A 73 0.01 24.86 -8.30
N LYS A 74 0.29 24.05 -9.32
CA LYS A 74 -0.66 23.56 -10.34
C LYS A 74 -1.29 22.20 -10.00
N GLY A 75 -1.06 21.66 -8.80
CA GLY A 75 -1.58 20.36 -8.35
C GLY A 75 -0.90 19.13 -8.95
N LYS A 76 0.17 19.31 -9.74
CA LYS A 76 0.92 18.22 -10.36
C LYS A 76 2.02 17.71 -9.42
N ILE A 77 2.22 16.39 -9.38
CA ILE A 77 3.28 15.76 -8.61
C ILE A 77 4.65 16.23 -9.15
N SER A 78 5.42 16.93 -8.32
CA SER A 78 6.76 17.44 -8.66
C SER A 78 7.82 16.40 -8.34
N SER A 79 7.76 15.84 -7.14
CA SER A 79 8.66 14.81 -6.60
C SER A 79 7.94 13.97 -5.55
N VAL A 80 8.37 12.73 -5.33
CA VAL A 80 7.88 11.86 -4.25
C VAL A 80 9.03 11.58 -3.30
N GLN A 81 8.82 11.82 -2.01
CA GLN A 81 9.81 11.50 -0.98
C GLN A 81 9.79 9.99 -0.73
N GLU A 82 10.80 9.28 -1.20
CA GLU A 82 10.88 7.83 -1.02
C GLU A 82 11.48 7.50 0.34
N THR A 83 10.66 6.97 1.25
CA THR A 83 11.09 6.66 2.62
C THR A 83 10.85 5.20 2.97
N ARG A 84 11.88 4.54 3.51
CA ARG A 84 11.77 3.18 4.08
C ARG A 84 11.21 3.19 5.50
N LEU A 85 11.39 4.31 6.19
CA LEU A 85 11.08 4.46 7.61
C LEU A 85 9.57 4.52 7.88
N THR A 86 8.78 5.07 6.95
CA THR A 86 7.31 5.14 7.08
C THR A 86 6.68 3.76 7.23
N HIS A 87 7.12 2.79 6.42
CA HIS A 87 6.64 1.40 6.51
C HIS A 87 6.99 0.78 7.87
N ILE A 88 8.21 0.99 8.38
CA ILE A 88 8.62 0.49 9.70
C ILE A 88 7.75 1.09 10.81
N PHE A 89 7.51 2.40 10.77
CA PHE A 89 6.65 3.06 11.76
C PHE A 89 5.21 2.56 11.71
N ILE A 90 4.63 2.36 10.52
CA ILE A 90 3.26 1.86 10.39
C ILE A 90 3.14 0.46 11.03
N HIS A 91 4.08 -0.44 10.76
CA HIS A 91 4.05 -1.79 11.34
C HIS A 91 4.32 -1.77 12.85
N ALA A 92 5.23 -0.91 13.32
CA ALA A 92 5.48 -0.73 14.75
C ALA A 92 4.23 -0.19 15.46
N LEU A 93 3.54 0.79 14.90
CA LEU A 93 2.30 1.33 15.45
C LEU A 93 1.20 0.26 15.48
N VAL A 94 1.07 -0.56 14.44
CA VAL A 94 0.13 -1.70 14.41
C VAL A 94 0.47 -2.75 15.50
N LEU A 95 1.74 -2.91 15.87
CA LEU A 95 2.11 -3.76 17.01
C LEU A 95 1.72 -3.12 18.35
N VAL A 96 1.93 -1.81 18.49
CA VAL A 96 1.62 -1.05 19.71
C VAL A 96 0.10 -0.96 19.97
N THR A 97 -0.74 -1.01 18.94
CA THR A 97 -2.21 -0.97 19.12
C THR A 97 -2.76 -2.12 19.96
N ILE A 98 -2.03 -3.23 20.07
CA ILE A 98 -2.39 -4.34 20.97
C ILE A 98 -2.47 -3.85 22.43
N PHE A 99 -1.60 -2.93 22.85
CA PHE A 99 -1.63 -2.36 24.20
C PHE A 99 -2.64 -1.20 24.33
N ALA A 100 -2.97 -0.53 23.22
CA ALA A 100 -3.87 0.63 23.17
C ALA A 100 -5.31 0.26 22.76
N LEU A 101 -5.70 -1.00 22.87
CA LEU A 101 -7.01 -1.53 22.45
C LEU A 101 -8.19 -0.81 23.13
N GLU A 102 -8.05 -0.37 24.39
CA GLU A 102 -9.11 0.36 25.09
C GLU A 102 -9.39 1.74 24.49
N VAL A 103 -8.35 2.44 24.05
CA VAL A 103 -8.47 3.74 23.38
C VAL A 103 -9.06 3.55 21.98
N LEU A 104 -8.67 2.50 21.27
CA LEU A 104 -9.13 2.23 19.91
C LEU A 104 -10.65 1.95 19.85
N LYS A 105 -11.22 1.37 20.91
CA LYS A 105 -12.68 1.14 21.03
C LYS A 105 -13.51 2.43 21.11
N LEU A 106 -12.90 3.56 21.46
CA LEU A 106 -13.58 4.85 21.50
C LEU A 106 -13.83 5.42 20.09
N ILE A 107 -13.14 4.91 19.07
CA ILE A 107 -13.30 5.39 17.69
C ILE A 107 -14.58 4.79 17.09
N PRO A 108 -15.58 5.61 16.75
CA PRO A 108 -16.81 5.11 16.16
C PRO A 108 -16.56 4.60 14.74
N VAL A 109 -17.07 3.40 14.44
CA VAL A 109 -16.92 2.74 13.12
C VAL A 109 -17.30 3.66 11.92
N PRO A 110 -18.33 4.54 11.99
CA PRO A 110 -18.63 5.50 10.93
C PRO A 110 -17.45 6.38 10.48
N VAL A 111 -16.53 6.72 11.38
CA VAL A 111 -15.35 7.53 11.03
C VAL A 111 -14.41 6.74 10.11
N LEU A 112 -14.25 5.44 10.36
CA LEU A 112 -13.44 4.58 9.49
C LEU A 112 -14.04 4.51 8.09
N TYR A 113 -15.37 4.43 7.97
CA TYR A 113 -16.02 4.47 6.65
C TYR A 113 -15.78 5.77 5.90
N GLY A 114 -15.76 6.92 6.60
CA GLY A 114 -15.38 8.20 6.01
C GLY A 114 -13.95 8.20 5.45
N VAL A 115 -13.00 7.65 6.21
CA VAL A 115 -11.60 7.53 5.76
C VAL A 115 -11.47 6.56 4.59
N PHE A 116 -12.18 5.43 4.61
CA PHE A 116 -12.20 4.49 3.47
C PHE A 116 -12.81 5.12 2.21
N LEU A 117 -13.89 5.89 2.35
CA LEU A 117 -14.48 6.62 1.23
C LEU A 117 -13.50 7.64 0.65
N PHE A 118 -12.83 8.41 1.51
CA PHE A 118 -11.81 9.36 1.09
C PHE A 118 -10.66 8.68 0.35
N MET A 119 -10.11 7.59 0.89
CA MET A 119 -9.04 6.81 0.22
C MET A 119 -9.51 6.28 -1.14
N GLY A 120 -10.76 5.81 -1.23
CA GLY A 120 -11.36 5.37 -2.49
C GLY A 120 -11.39 6.49 -3.54
N VAL A 121 -11.95 7.66 -3.19
CA VAL A 121 -12.03 8.81 -4.11
C VAL A 121 -10.65 9.35 -4.48
N ALA A 122 -9.75 9.50 -3.51
CA ALA A 122 -8.39 9.99 -3.75
C ALA A 122 -7.58 9.07 -4.69
N SER A 123 -7.80 7.76 -4.60
CA SER A 123 -7.14 6.80 -5.50
C SER A 123 -7.59 6.91 -6.96
N LEU A 124 -8.79 7.46 -7.22
CA LEU A 124 -9.33 7.65 -8.57
C LEU A 124 -8.76 8.90 -9.27
N SER A 125 -8.28 9.89 -8.52
CA SER A 125 -7.82 11.19 -9.05
C SER A 125 -6.63 11.11 -10.02
N GLY A 126 -6.00 9.95 -10.19
CA GLY A 126 -4.90 9.71 -11.14
C GLY A 126 -5.25 8.77 -12.29
N ASN A 127 -6.50 8.35 -12.41
CA ASN A 127 -6.95 7.44 -13.48
C ASN A 127 -7.41 8.23 -14.70
N GLU A 128 -6.87 7.95 -15.89
CA GLU A 128 -7.27 8.61 -17.14
C GLU A 128 -8.71 8.27 -17.59
N LEU A 129 -9.28 7.18 -17.06
CA LEU A 129 -10.67 6.77 -17.33
C LEU A 129 -11.71 7.50 -16.47
N TRP A 130 -11.28 8.32 -15.51
CA TRP A 130 -12.14 9.08 -14.58
C TRP A 130 -12.18 10.56 -14.95
#